data_AF-A0AAV4J3G6-F1
#
_entry.id   AF-A0AAV4J3G6-F1
#
_cell.length_a   1.000
_cell.length_b   1.000
_cell.length_c   1.000
_cell.angle_alpha   90.00
_cell.angle_beta   90.00
_cell.angle_gamma   90.00
#
_symmetry.space_group_name_H-M   'P 1'
#
loop_
_entity.id
_entity.type
_entity.pdbx_description
1 polymer ?
#
loop_
_entity_poly.entity_id
_entity_poly.type
_entity_poly.pdbx_seq_one_letter_code
_entity_poly.pdbx_strand_id
1 'polypeptide(L)'
;MLSPARPTSLLLPLFAYFLETSTDTLVFLTSESLKLTKMASIDDVQVMNKGNLTEVKPIPAVELSRKLQKTLLKLKGKFMSDDGKAVDYVGMKKSSEFADYLKEALELQRVDLSNLNEKEKKVFFINVYNSLTIHGLLEQPKLPDSVLSVQQFFRTVGYIIGGLVYSLDDIEHGVLRSNRPHPASIKPMFGPSDPRIKFICKQLDPRIHFAVVCGAKSCPAIGVYTVENVETALDSAARNFCAQEVEMRNEMDEVLLSKLFQWYRADFGETEVDVLKWIMPYLSQAQHDRCSILILKLEKLGPVALRYKDYNWSINQKS
;
A
#
# COMPACT_ATOMS: atom_id res chain seq x y z
N MET A 1 -57.38 35.20 -20.49
CA MET A 1 -57.00 35.36 -21.90
C MET A 1 -55.70 34.61 -22.15
N LEU A 2 -55.75 33.64 -23.08
CA LEU A 2 -54.70 33.13 -23.98
C LEU A 2 -53.31 32.73 -23.41
N SER A 3 -53.13 31.41 -23.34
CA SER A 3 -51.89 30.65 -23.65
C SER A 3 -51.51 30.85 -25.16
N PRO A 4 -50.36 30.40 -25.74
CA PRO A 4 -49.53 29.24 -25.33
C PRO A 4 -48.00 29.29 -25.59
N ALA A 5 -47.25 28.32 -25.00
CA ALA A 5 -46.28 27.44 -25.69
C ALA A 5 -45.38 26.66 -24.69
N ARG A 6 -45.42 25.32 -24.78
CA ARG A 6 -44.34 24.35 -24.44
C ARG A 6 -43.71 23.88 -25.77
N PRO A 7 -42.74 22.92 -25.85
CA PRO A 7 -41.78 22.33 -24.89
C PRO A 7 -40.31 22.34 -25.45
N THR A 8 -39.28 21.91 -24.66
CA THR A 8 -38.25 20.90 -25.06
C THR A 8 -37.10 20.75 -24.05
N SER A 9 -36.58 19.51 -24.03
CA SER A 9 -35.43 18.88 -23.36
C SER A 9 -34.09 19.64 -23.24
N LEU A 10 -33.26 19.28 -22.23
CA LEU A 10 -31.91 18.67 -22.39
C LEU A 10 -31.09 18.65 -21.07
N LEU A 11 -30.56 17.47 -20.74
CA LEU A 11 -29.21 17.12 -20.22
C LEU A 11 -28.42 18.00 -19.22
N LEU A 12 -27.78 17.33 -18.25
CA LEU A 12 -26.62 17.77 -17.43
C LEU A 12 -25.56 18.56 -18.21
N PRO A 13 -24.82 19.46 -17.54
CA PRO A 13 -23.35 19.28 -17.44
C PRO A 13 -22.80 19.60 -16.03
N LEU A 14 -21.86 18.82 -15.47
CA LEU A 14 -20.41 18.74 -15.74
C LEU A 14 -19.60 19.96 -15.25
N PHE A 15 -18.71 19.67 -14.30
CA PHE A 15 -17.51 20.39 -13.83
C PHE A 15 -17.16 21.72 -14.53
N ALA A 16 -17.10 22.80 -13.73
CA ALA A 16 -16.51 24.06 -14.14
C ALA A 16 -15.02 24.12 -13.77
N TYR A 17 -14.22 24.31 -14.82
CA TYR A 17 -12.81 24.69 -14.84
C TYR A 17 -12.56 26.05 -14.18
N PHE A 18 -11.39 26.22 -13.56
CA PHE A 18 -10.71 27.52 -13.48
C PHE A 18 -9.38 27.41 -14.23
N LEU A 19 -9.22 28.26 -15.24
CA LEU A 19 -7.96 28.60 -15.91
C LEU A 19 -7.52 29.96 -15.39
N GLU A 20 -6.25 30.10 -15.02
CA GLU A 20 -5.38 31.16 -15.54
C GLU A 20 -3.90 30.86 -15.20
N THR A 21 -3.14 30.54 -16.26
CA THR A 21 -1.70 30.73 -16.57
C THR A 21 -0.66 30.56 -15.44
N SER A 22 0.41 29.76 -15.54
CA SER A 22 1.31 29.52 -16.68
C SER A 22 2.05 28.16 -16.59
N THR A 23 2.15 27.47 -17.73
CA THR A 23 3.23 26.55 -18.16
C THR A 23 3.85 25.61 -17.12
N ASP A 24 3.35 24.38 -17.02
CA ASP A 24 3.96 23.22 -17.71
C ASP A 24 3.26 21.89 -17.37
N THR A 25 2.92 21.18 -18.45
CA THR A 25 2.52 19.76 -18.54
C THR A 25 1.25 19.30 -17.82
N LEU A 26 0.11 19.56 -18.48
CA LEU A 26 -1.09 18.72 -18.41
C LEU A 26 -0.76 17.29 -18.88
N VAL A 27 -0.75 16.32 -17.97
CA VAL A 27 -0.80 14.91 -18.38
C VAL A 27 -2.24 14.61 -18.76
N PHE A 28 -2.51 14.63 -20.07
CA PHE A 28 -3.74 14.12 -20.66
C PHE A 28 -3.84 12.61 -20.38
N LEU A 29 -4.89 12.19 -19.68
CA LEU A 29 -5.31 10.80 -19.68
C LEU A 29 -5.82 10.47 -21.09
N THR A 30 -4.93 9.95 -21.93
CA THR A 30 -5.29 9.45 -23.26
C THR A 30 -6.21 8.23 -23.13
N SER A 31 -6.98 7.93 -24.17
CA SER A 31 -7.93 6.80 -24.24
C SER A 31 -7.32 5.41 -23.99
N GLU A 32 -5.99 5.28 -23.91
CA GLU A 32 -5.31 4.08 -23.41
C GLU A 32 -5.45 3.89 -21.90
N SER A 33 -5.51 4.97 -21.11
CA SER A 33 -5.71 4.91 -19.66
C SER A 33 -7.10 4.41 -19.25
N LEU A 34 -8.11 4.59 -20.12
CA LEU A 34 -9.45 4.04 -19.94
C LEU A 34 -9.56 2.54 -20.29
N LYS A 35 -8.55 1.94 -20.92
CA LYS A 35 -8.52 0.49 -21.16
C LYS A 35 -8.01 -0.32 -19.96
N LEU A 36 -7.48 0.34 -18.92
CA LEU A 36 -6.81 -0.30 -17.78
C LEU A 36 -7.69 -0.45 -16.52
N THR A 37 -8.99 -0.15 -16.61
CA THR A 37 -9.94 -0.30 -15.49
C THR A 37 -10.74 -1.61 -15.52
N LYS A 38 -10.27 -2.62 -16.25
CA LYS A 38 -10.78 -3.98 -16.07
C LYS A 38 -10.06 -4.54 -14.84
N MET A 39 -10.81 -4.78 -13.76
CA MET A 39 -10.30 -5.56 -12.63
C MET A 39 -9.79 -6.88 -13.21
N ALA A 40 -8.54 -7.24 -12.91
CA ALA A 40 -7.97 -8.52 -13.28
C ALA A 40 -8.92 -9.61 -12.76
N SER A 41 -9.28 -10.55 -13.63
CA SER A 41 -10.05 -11.71 -13.19
C SER A 41 -9.17 -12.57 -12.28
N ILE A 42 -9.77 -13.42 -11.44
CA ILE A 42 -9.01 -14.38 -10.63
C ILE A 42 -8.05 -15.22 -11.50
N ASP A 43 -8.41 -15.42 -12.78
CA ASP A 43 -7.61 -16.17 -13.76
C ASP A 43 -6.33 -15.45 -14.20
N ASP A 44 -6.24 -14.13 -13.99
CA ASP A 44 -5.09 -13.31 -14.37
C ASP A 44 -4.03 -13.19 -13.24
N VAL A 45 -4.33 -13.71 -12.04
CA VAL A 45 -3.40 -13.67 -10.89
C VAL A 45 -2.42 -14.84 -10.97
N GLN A 46 -1.13 -14.50 -11.09
CA GLN A 46 -0.02 -15.42 -10.92
C GLN A 46 0.11 -15.80 -9.44
N VAL A 47 -0.47 -16.95 -9.09
CA VAL A 47 -0.37 -17.49 -7.73
C VAL A 47 1.02 -18.09 -7.50
N MET A 48 1.74 -17.52 -6.53
CA MET A 48 3.12 -17.84 -6.19
C MET A 48 3.27 -19.13 -5.36
N ASN A 49 2.22 -19.57 -4.66
CA ASN A 49 2.24 -20.76 -3.79
C ASN A 49 1.34 -21.88 -4.32
N LYS A 50 1.34 -22.13 -5.64
CA LYS A 50 0.71 -23.34 -6.21
C LYS A 50 1.57 -24.56 -5.89
N GLY A 51 0.94 -25.66 -5.48
CA GLY A 51 1.63 -26.92 -5.26
C GLY A 51 0.86 -27.86 -4.35
N ASN A 52 1.34 -29.10 -4.27
CA ASN A 52 0.75 -30.11 -3.42
C ASN A 52 1.13 -29.87 -1.96
N LEU A 53 0.12 -29.89 -1.09
CA LEU A 53 0.32 -29.80 0.35
C LEU A 53 0.86 -31.12 0.90
N THR A 54 1.66 -31.03 1.95
CA THR A 54 2.03 -32.21 2.75
C THR A 54 0.90 -32.56 3.71
N GLU A 55 0.73 -33.84 4.06
CA GLU A 55 -0.33 -34.33 4.97
C GLU A 55 -0.20 -33.87 6.44
N VAL A 56 0.65 -32.88 6.71
CA VAL A 56 0.90 -32.37 8.06
C VAL A 56 -0.29 -31.53 8.54
N LYS A 57 -0.58 -31.59 9.84
CA LYS A 57 -1.60 -30.75 10.49
C LYS A 57 -1.39 -29.25 10.17
N PRO A 58 -2.44 -28.47 9.90
CA PRO A 58 -2.32 -27.03 9.70
C PRO A 58 -1.72 -26.30 10.91
N ILE A 59 -0.81 -25.37 10.63
CA ILE A 59 -0.22 -24.46 11.62
C ILE A 59 -1.19 -23.28 11.80
N PRO A 60 -1.39 -22.76 13.03
CA PRO A 60 -2.17 -21.54 13.25
C PRO A 60 -1.70 -20.37 12.39
N ALA A 61 -2.63 -19.59 11.84
CA ALA A 61 -2.34 -18.57 10.83
C ALA A 61 -1.28 -17.55 11.29
N VAL A 62 -1.43 -16.99 12.50
CA VAL A 62 -0.49 -16.01 13.07
C VAL A 62 0.90 -16.61 13.23
N GLU A 63 0.99 -17.85 13.72
CA GLU A 63 2.26 -18.55 13.88
C GLU A 63 2.96 -18.77 12.54
N LEU A 64 2.21 -19.22 11.53
CA LEU A 64 2.75 -19.43 10.18
C LEU A 64 3.24 -18.11 9.56
N SER A 65 2.45 -17.03 9.64
CA SER A 65 2.86 -15.72 9.10
C SER A 65 4.12 -15.19 9.77
N ARG A 66 4.25 -15.39 11.09
CA ARG A 66 5.45 -15.02 11.85
C ARG A 66 6.66 -15.84 11.41
N LYS A 67 6.48 -17.15 11.17
CA LYS A 67 7.54 -18.04 10.69
C LYS A 67 8.01 -17.60 9.30
N LEU A 68 7.07 -17.41 8.37
CA LEU A 68 7.33 -16.94 7.00
C LEU A 68 8.11 -15.63 6.99
N GLN A 69 7.68 -14.66 7.80
CA GLN A 69 8.35 -13.37 7.92
C GLN A 69 9.77 -13.48 8.52
N LYS A 70 9.98 -14.36 9.51
CA LYS A 70 11.33 -14.62 10.03
C LYS A 70 12.25 -15.23 8.98
N THR A 71 11.75 -16.18 8.19
CA THR A 71 12.48 -16.78 7.07
C THR A 71 12.84 -15.72 6.03
N LEU A 72 11.89 -14.83 5.70
CA LEU A 72 12.13 -13.69 4.81
C LEU A 72 13.26 -12.78 5.33
N LEU A 73 13.24 -12.41 6.61
CA LEU A 73 14.29 -11.56 7.19
C LEU A 73 15.66 -12.25 7.19
N LYS A 74 15.70 -13.56 7.44
CA LYS A 74 16.93 -14.35 7.34
C LYS A 74 17.48 -14.33 5.90
N LEU A 75 16.62 -14.52 4.90
CA LEU A 75 16.98 -14.40 3.49
C LEU A 75 17.51 -13.01 3.18
N LYS A 76 16.75 -11.96 3.52
CA LYS A 76 17.17 -10.58 3.29
C LYS A 76 18.53 -10.28 3.94
N GLY A 77 18.72 -10.65 5.21
CA GLY A 77 20.00 -10.43 5.91
C GLY A 77 21.19 -11.14 5.28
N LYS A 78 20.99 -12.34 4.71
CA LYS A 78 22.06 -13.14 4.09
C LYS A 78 22.47 -12.63 2.70
N PHE A 79 21.53 -12.04 1.96
CA PHE A 79 21.73 -11.67 0.56
C PHE A 79 21.75 -10.15 0.32
N MET A 80 21.66 -9.34 1.37
CA MET A 80 21.81 -7.89 1.29
C MET A 80 23.30 -7.50 1.31
N SER A 81 23.67 -6.45 0.57
CA SER A 81 25.02 -5.88 0.63
C SER A 81 25.30 -5.26 2.00
N ASP A 82 26.59 -5.14 2.34
CA ASP A 82 27.04 -4.57 3.62
C ASP A 82 26.53 -3.14 3.86
N ASP A 83 26.33 -2.37 2.77
CA ASP A 83 25.78 -1.01 2.84
C ASP A 83 24.24 -0.96 2.96
N GLY A 84 23.57 -2.12 2.93
CA GLY A 84 22.12 -2.25 3.04
C GLY A 84 21.33 -1.81 1.80
N LYS A 85 22.01 -1.43 0.70
CA LYS A 85 21.35 -0.78 -0.44
C LYS A 85 20.96 -1.72 -1.58
N ALA A 86 21.56 -2.91 -1.63
CA ALA A 86 21.35 -3.85 -2.72
C ALA A 86 21.06 -5.26 -2.20
N VAL A 87 20.28 -6.03 -2.95
CA VAL A 87 19.91 -7.41 -2.62
C VAL A 87 20.29 -8.33 -3.79
N ASP A 88 20.99 -9.43 -3.49
CA ASP A 88 21.31 -10.50 -4.44
C ASP A 88 20.10 -11.46 -4.58
N TYR A 89 19.13 -11.05 -5.38
CA TYR A 89 17.94 -11.84 -5.68
C TYR A 89 18.27 -13.19 -6.36
N VAL A 90 19.34 -13.24 -7.17
CA VAL A 90 19.73 -14.45 -7.90
C VAL A 90 20.28 -15.50 -6.94
N GLY A 91 21.17 -15.11 -6.03
CA GLY A 91 21.69 -15.97 -4.96
C GLY A 91 20.58 -16.40 -4.00
N MET A 92 19.67 -15.46 -3.65
CA MET A 92 18.55 -15.73 -2.76
C MET A 92 17.64 -16.85 -3.31
N LYS A 93 17.28 -16.79 -4.59
CA LYS A 93 16.41 -17.78 -5.25
C LYS A 93 17.00 -19.19 -5.27
N LYS A 94 18.33 -19.32 -5.28
CA LYS A 94 19.03 -20.62 -5.31
C LYS A 94 19.32 -21.19 -3.92
N SER A 95 18.96 -20.48 -2.86
CA SER A 95 19.29 -20.86 -1.48
C SER A 95 18.37 -21.92 -0.90
N SER A 96 18.88 -22.73 0.04
CA SER A 96 18.05 -23.67 0.79
C SER A 96 17.04 -22.96 1.69
N GLU A 97 17.37 -21.76 2.21
CA GLU A 97 16.44 -20.95 2.98
C GLU A 97 15.23 -20.50 2.15
N PHE A 98 15.41 -20.27 0.84
CA PHE A 98 14.28 -19.94 -0.04
C PHE A 98 13.43 -21.18 -0.31
N ALA A 99 14.02 -22.37 -0.42
CA ALA A 99 13.25 -23.60 -0.50
C ALA A 99 12.38 -23.84 0.76
N ASP A 100 12.87 -23.47 1.95
CA ASP A 100 12.07 -23.53 3.18
C ASP A 100 10.97 -22.47 3.23
N TYR A 101 11.27 -21.25 2.75
CA TYR A 101 10.26 -20.20 2.55
C TYR A 101 9.13 -20.67 1.63
N LEU A 102 9.43 -21.34 0.52
CA LEU A 102 8.43 -21.85 -0.42
C LEU A 102 7.50 -22.89 0.24
N LYS A 103 8.05 -23.78 1.08
CA LYS A 103 7.25 -24.73 1.86
C LYS A 103 6.31 -24.01 2.82
N GLU A 104 6.79 -22.97 3.51
CA GLU A 104 5.98 -22.17 4.42
C GLU A 104 4.87 -21.41 3.68
N ALA A 105 5.18 -20.82 2.52
CA ALA A 105 4.21 -20.14 1.67
C ALA A 105 3.13 -21.11 1.14
N LEU A 106 3.49 -22.35 0.81
CA LEU A 106 2.53 -23.40 0.44
C LEU A 106 1.51 -23.64 1.56
N GLU A 107 1.92 -23.61 2.83
CA GLU A 107 1.02 -23.86 3.95
C GLU A 107 -0.04 -22.78 4.18
N LEU A 108 0.13 -21.58 3.60
CA LEU A 108 -0.90 -20.54 3.62
C LEU A 108 -2.22 -21.04 2.98
N GLN A 109 -2.15 -22.00 2.06
CA GLN A 109 -3.33 -22.52 1.37
C GLN A 109 -4.40 -23.08 2.32
N ARG A 110 -4.00 -23.58 3.51
CA ARG A 110 -4.87 -24.30 4.45
C ARG A 110 -5.10 -23.60 5.79
N VAL A 111 -4.64 -22.36 5.95
CA VAL A 111 -4.85 -21.63 7.21
C VAL A 111 -6.34 -21.34 7.41
N ASP A 112 -6.81 -21.47 8.65
CA ASP A 112 -8.12 -20.98 9.04
C ASP A 112 -8.01 -19.52 9.52
N LEU A 113 -8.75 -18.64 8.84
CA LEU A 113 -8.83 -17.21 9.17
C LEU A 113 -10.06 -16.86 10.02
N SER A 114 -10.99 -17.80 10.21
CA SER A 114 -12.33 -17.54 10.76
C SER A 114 -12.31 -17.10 12.22
N ASN A 115 -11.28 -17.53 12.96
CA ASN A 115 -11.16 -17.30 14.41
C ASN A 115 -10.17 -16.18 14.77
N LEU A 116 -9.62 -15.46 13.79
CA LEU A 116 -8.67 -14.38 14.05
C LEU A 116 -9.39 -13.12 14.54
N ASN A 117 -8.92 -12.56 15.65
CA ASN A 117 -9.34 -11.23 16.06
C ASN A 117 -8.73 -10.14 15.14
N GLU A 118 -9.19 -8.90 15.28
CA GLU A 118 -8.75 -7.79 14.41
C GLU A 118 -7.24 -7.55 14.45
N LYS A 119 -6.60 -7.71 15.62
CA LYS A 119 -5.17 -7.52 15.79
C LYS A 119 -4.36 -8.65 15.14
N GLU A 120 -4.80 -9.89 15.35
CA GLU A 120 -4.21 -11.09 14.74
C GLU A 120 -4.32 -11.07 13.21
N LYS A 121 -5.49 -10.69 12.69
CA LYS A 121 -5.74 -10.52 11.26
C LYS A 121 -4.80 -9.47 10.65
N LYS A 122 -4.68 -8.29 11.27
CA LYS A 122 -3.75 -7.24 10.83
C LYS A 122 -2.31 -7.76 10.79
N VAL A 123 -1.84 -8.40 11.87
CA VAL A 123 -0.49 -8.99 11.95
C VAL A 123 -0.26 -10.02 10.85
N PHE A 124 -1.22 -10.94 10.67
CA PHE A 124 -1.15 -11.99 9.67
C PHE A 124 -0.98 -11.40 8.27
N PHE A 125 -1.87 -10.49 7.87
CA PHE A 125 -1.87 -9.95 6.52
C PHE A 125 -0.70 -9.01 6.23
N ILE A 126 -0.20 -8.24 7.21
CA ILE A 126 1.03 -7.44 7.03
C ILE A 126 2.23 -8.36 6.75
N ASN A 127 2.41 -9.42 7.55
CA ASN A 127 3.50 -10.36 7.35
C ASN A 127 3.39 -11.10 6.01
N VAL A 128 2.18 -11.55 5.64
CA VAL A 128 1.95 -12.25 4.36
C VAL A 128 2.16 -11.31 3.18
N TYR A 129 1.69 -10.07 3.24
CA TYR A 129 1.92 -9.07 2.19
C TYR A 129 3.42 -8.86 1.96
N ASN A 130 4.18 -8.55 3.03
CA ASN A 130 5.61 -8.31 2.93
C ASN A 130 6.38 -9.51 2.38
N SER A 131 5.95 -10.72 2.78
CA SER A 131 6.47 -11.97 2.25
C SER A 131 6.16 -12.13 0.76
N LEU A 132 4.90 -11.95 0.35
CA LEU A 132 4.45 -12.07 -1.03
C LEU A 132 5.15 -11.07 -1.96
N THR A 133 5.36 -9.83 -1.51
CA THR A 133 6.06 -8.82 -2.32
C THR A 133 7.46 -9.31 -2.72
N ILE A 134 8.24 -9.82 -1.78
CA ILE A 134 9.60 -10.27 -2.08
C ILE A 134 9.60 -11.56 -2.92
N HIS A 135 8.70 -12.51 -2.65
CA HIS A 135 8.56 -13.69 -3.49
C HIS A 135 8.19 -13.32 -4.93
N GLY A 136 7.22 -12.43 -5.10
CA GLY A 136 6.84 -11.91 -6.41
C GLY A 136 8.02 -11.32 -7.16
N LEU A 137 8.82 -10.46 -6.50
CA LEU A 137 10.00 -9.83 -7.09
C LEU A 137 11.08 -10.86 -7.50
N LEU A 138 11.28 -11.92 -6.71
CA LEU A 138 12.21 -13.03 -7.04
C LEU A 138 11.76 -13.86 -8.24
N GLU A 139 10.46 -13.88 -8.53
CA GLU A 139 9.88 -14.60 -9.66
C GLU A 139 9.74 -13.74 -10.92
N GLN A 140 9.97 -12.43 -10.85
CA GLN A 140 9.93 -11.57 -12.03
C GLN A 140 11.21 -11.73 -12.88
N PRO A 141 11.08 -11.87 -14.22
CA PRO A 141 12.23 -11.88 -15.12
C PRO A 141 12.93 -10.51 -15.18
N LYS A 142 12.17 -9.44 -14.98
CA LYS A 142 12.65 -8.06 -14.90
C LYS A 142 11.89 -7.35 -13.79
N LEU A 143 12.63 -6.62 -12.95
CA LEU A 143 12.01 -5.81 -11.89
C LEU A 143 11.15 -4.69 -12.49
N PRO A 144 9.97 -4.41 -11.91
CA PRO A 144 9.16 -3.25 -12.29
C PRO A 144 9.96 -1.95 -12.24
N ASP A 145 9.92 -1.17 -13.31
CA ASP A 145 10.70 0.07 -13.50
C ASP A 145 9.82 1.29 -13.87
N SER A 146 8.51 1.10 -13.94
CA SER A 146 7.52 2.14 -14.25
C SER A 146 6.26 2.00 -13.40
N VAL A 147 5.53 3.11 -13.21
CA VAL A 147 4.24 3.14 -12.48
C VAL A 147 3.27 2.05 -12.95
N LEU A 148 3.17 1.87 -14.27
CA LEU A 148 2.28 0.87 -14.87
C LEU A 148 2.73 -0.55 -14.55
N SER A 149 4.03 -0.85 -14.70
CA SER A 149 4.57 -2.17 -14.36
C SER A 149 4.43 -2.49 -12.88
N VAL A 150 4.53 -1.48 -12.01
CA VAL A 150 4.35 -1.60 -10.57
C VAL A 150 2.88 -1.90 -10.26
N GLN A 151 1.94 -1.13 -10.80
CA GLN A 151 0.50 -1.42 -10.63
C GLN A 151 0.12 -2.81 -11.13
N GLN A 152 0.64 -3.22 -12.28
CA GLN A 152 0.40 -4.55 -12.81
C GLN A 152 0.93 -5.63 -11.85
N PHE A 153 2.16 -5.46 -11.35
CA PHE A 153 2.76 -6.38 -10.38
C PHE A 153 1.87 -6.57 -9.14
N PHE A 154 1.43 -5.49 -8.51
CA PHE A 154 0.59 -5.56 -7.30
C PHE A 154 -0.78 -6.21 -7.56
N ARG A 155 -1.32 -6.06 -8.78
CA ARG A 155 -2.58 -6.70 -9.20
C ARG A 155 -2.46 -8.18 -9.51
N THR A 156 -1.36 -8.61 -10.12
CA THR A 156 -1.25 -9.98 -10.66
C THR A 156 -0.38 -10.92 -9.84
N VAL A 157 0.34 -10.46 -8.83
CA VAL A 157 1.09 -11.34 -7.93
C VAL A 157 0.24 -11.69 -6.73
N GLY A 158 0.03 -12.99 -6.47
CA GLY A 158 -0.87 -13.44 -5.41
C GLY A 158 -0.47 -14.72 -4.69
N TYR A 159 -1.15 -14.99 -3.58
CA TYR A 159 -1.15 -16.26 -2.87
C TYR A 159 -2.56 -16.83 -2.75
N ILE A 160 -2.65 -18.16 -2.64
CA ILE A 160 -3.82 -18.83 -2.07
C ILE A 160 -3.66 -18.81 -0.55
N ILE A 161 -4.65 -18.26 0.14
CA ILE A 161 -4.72 -18.14 1.60
C ILE A 161 -6.07 -18.70 2.07
N GLY A 162 -6.06 -19.78 2.83
CA GLY A 162 -7.29 -20.43 3.31
C GLY A 162 -8.25 -20.81 2.17
N GLY A 163 -7.70 -21.30 1.06
CA GLY A 163 -8.44 -21.70 -0.14
C GLY A 163 -8.91 -20.56 -1.06
N LEU A 164 -8.64 -19.30 -0.74
CA LEU A 164 -9.01 -18.15 -1.57
C LEU A 164 -7.77 -17.46 -2.14
N VAL A 165 -7.85 -16.95 -3.37
CA VAL A 165 -6.75 -16.20 -4.01
C VAL A 165 -6.77 -14.75 -3.52
N TYR A 166 -5.60 -14.24 -3.16
CA TYR A 166 -5.37 -12.84 -2.82
C TYR A 166 -4.15 -12.33 -3.57
N SER A 167 -4.33 -11.30 -4.39
CA SER A 167 -3.24 -10.45 -4.89
C SER A 167 -2.69 -9.53 -3.79
N LEU A 168 -1.58 -8.84 -4.06
CA LEU A 168 -1.09 -7.80 -3.14
C LEU A 168 -2.13 -6.67 -3.00
N ASP A 169 -2.77 -6.24 -4.08
CA ASP A 169 -3.88 -5.27 -4.06
C ASP A 169 -5.05 -5.77 -3.20
N ASP A 170 -5.40 -7.05 -3.31
CA ASP A 170 -6.48 -7.65 -2.49
C ASP A 170 -6.14 -7.60 -1.00
N ILE A 171 -4.89 -7.88 -0.63
CA ILE A 171 -4.46 -7.83 0.77
C ILE A 171 -4.41 -6.38 1.27
N GLU A 172 -3.79 -5.47 0.53
CA GLU A 172 -3.61 -4.09 0.98
C GLU A 172 -4.94 -3.33 1.00
N HIS A 173 -5.63 -3.29 -0.13
CA HIS A 173 -6.80 -2.44 -0.30
C HIS A 173 -8.09 -3.15 0.14
N GLY A 174 -8.20 -4.44 -0.15
CA GLY A 174 -9.34 -5.26 0.22
C GLY A 174 -9.36 -5.57 1.71
N VAL A 175 -8.26 -6.11 2.24
CA VAL A 175 -8.21 -6.57 3.63
C VAL A 175 -7.74 -5.48 4.60
N LEU A 176 -6.52 -4.97 4.46
CA LEU A 176 -5.89 -4.07 5.44
C LEU A 176 -6.52 -2.67 5.46
N ARG A 177 -6.89 -2.13 4.28
CA ARG A 177 -7.58 -0.84 4.16
C ARG A 177 -9.10 -0.94 4.26
N SER A 178 -9.63 -2.03 4.82
CA SER A 178 -11.07 -2.20 5.07
C SER A 178 -11.94 -2.06 3.81
N ASN A 179 -11.56 -2.77 2.75
CA ASN A 179 -12.23 -2.80 1.45
C ASN A 179 -12.34 -1.43 0.74
N ARG A 180 -11.37 -0.55 0.96
CA ARG A 180 -11.31 0.77 0.28
C ARG A 180 -10.85 0.62 -1.17
N PRO A 181 -11.25 1.55 -2.05
CA PRO A 181 -10.79 1.56 -3.43
C PRO A 181 -9.27 1.71 -3.53
N HIS A 182 -8.67 1.04 -4.52
CA HIS A 182 -7.32 1.36 -5.00
C HIS A 182 -7.28 2.84 -5.48
N PRO A 183 -6.20 3.61 -5.29
CA PRO A 183 -6.13 5.03 -5.70
C PRO A 183 -6.47 5.31 -7.17
N ALA A 184 -6.15 4.37 -8.06
CA ALA A 184 -6.51 4.39 -9.48
C ALA A 184 -7.94 3.87 -9.81
N SER A 185 -8.82 3.71 -8.81
CA SER A 185 -10.19 3.22 -8.95
C SER A 185 -11.12 3.96 -7.98
N ILE A 186 -12.42 3.94 -8.29
CA ILE A 186 -13.47 4.44 -7.38
C ILE A 186 -14.30 3.31 -6.76
N LYS A 187 -14.09 2.06 -7.21
CA LYS A 187 -14.84 0.90 -6.74
C LYS A 187 -14.11 0.24 -5.57
N PRO A 188 -14.83 -0.26 -4.56
CA PRO A 188 -14.27 -1.16 -3.54
C PRO A 188 -13.53 -2.34 -4.20
N MET A 189 -12.53 -2.88 -3.51
CA MET A 189 -11.77 -4.02 -4.02
C MET A 189 -12.62 -5.28 -4.15
N PHE A 190 -13.45 -5.54 -3.15
CA PHE A 190 -14.31 -6.71 -3.07
C PHE A 190 -15.77 -6.28 -3.22
N GLY A 191 -16.47 -6.92 -4.16
CA GLY A 191 -17.91 -6.75 -4.34
C GLY A 191 -18.71 -7.51 -3.26
N PRO A 192 -20.00 -7.20 -3.05
CA PRO A 192 -20.79 -7.73 -1.92
C PRO A 192 -20.85 -9.26 -1.80
N SER A 193 -20.72 -9.97 -2.92
CA SER A 193 -20.75 -11.44 -2.96
C SER A 193 -19.36 -12.09 -2.87
N ASP A 194 -18.30 -11.29 -2.74
CA ASP A 194 -16.94 -11.81 -2.65
C ASP A 194 -16.74 -12.51 -1.29
N PRO A 195 -16.36 -13.81 -1.27
CA PRO A 195 -16.21 -14.56 -0.03
C PRO A 195 -15.10 -14.01 0.88
N ARG A 196 -14.20 -13.16 0.37
CA ARG A 196 -13.10 -12.55 1.13
C ARG A 196 -13.57 -11.41 2.04
N ILE A 197 -14.77 -10.86 1.83
CA ILE A 197 -15.32 -9.77 2.66
C ILE A 197 -15.37 -10.14 4.14
N LYS A 198 -15.65 -11.39 4.49
CA LYS A 198 -15.69 -11.82 5.92
C LYS A 198 -14.35 -11.73 6.63
N PHE A 199 -13.25 -11.62 5.89
CA PHE A 199 -11.89 -11.59 6.42
C PHE A 199 -11.23 -10.21 6.40
N ILE A 200 -11.96 -9.16 5.99
CA ILE A 200 -11.41 -7.79 5.98
C ILE A 200 -11.17 -7.27 7.41
N CYS A 201 -10.21 -6.36 7.57
CA CYS A 201 -10.12 -5.56 8.79
C CYS A 201 -11.35 -4.63 8.86
N LYS A 202 -11.92 -4.48 10.05
CA LYS A 202 -13.12 -3.65 10.26
C LYS A 202 -12.83 -2.16 10.27
N GLN A 203 -11.61 -1.80 10.68
CA GLN A 203 -11.15 -0.42 10.78
C GLN A 203 -9.80 -0.29 10.10
N LEU A 204 -9.69 0.75 9.28
CA LEU A 204 -8.44 1.15 8.67
C LEU A 204 -7.50 1.70 9.75
N ASP A 205 -6.26 1.22 9.74
CA ASP A 205 -5.16 1.80 10.46
C ASP A 205 -4.20 2.44 9.45
N PRO A 206 -4.14 3.78 9.32
CA PRO A 206 -3.35 4.43 8.27
C PRO A 206 -1.85 4.14 8.37
N ARG A 207 -1.36 3.69 9.53
CA ARG A 207 0.05 3.34 9.74
C ARG A 207 0.48 2.13 8.90
N ILE A 208 -0.46 1.33 8.39
CA ILE A 208 -0.13 0.18 7.52
C ILE A 208 0.63 0.60 6.26
N HIS A 209 0.39 1.82 5.74
CA HIS A 209 1.11 2.37 4.58
C HIS A 209 2.63 2.48 4.77
N PHE A 210 3.09 2.51 6.03
CA PHE A 210 4.51 2.54 6.37
C PHE A 210 5.02 1.17 6.83
N ALA A 211 4.16 0.16 6.90
CA ALA A 211 4.48 -1.17 7.39
C ALA A 211 4.54 -2.21 6.27
N VAL A 212 3.84 -1.94 5.17
CA VAL A 212 3.84 -2.76 3.98
C VAL A 212 4.92 -2.32 3.00
N VAL A 213 5.64 -3.29 2.43
CA VAL A 213 6.80 -3.04 1.58
C VAL A 213 6.35 -2.70 0.17
N CYS A 214 6.73 -1.50 -0.27
CA CYS A 214 6.54 -1.01 -1.63
C CYS A 214 7.56 -1.54 -2.67
N GLY A 215 8.63 -2.21 -2.24
CA GLY A 215 9.75 -2.62 -3.11
C GLY A 215 10.72 -1.49 -3.52
N ALA A 216 10.42 -0.23 -3.17
CA ALA A 216 11.23 0.95 -3.48
C ALA A 216 12.40 1.20 -2.51
N LYS A 217 13.34 2.04 -2.93
CA LYS A 217 14.57 2.38 -2.18
C LYS A 217 14.35 2.97 -0.79
N SER A 218 13.24 3.67 -0.59
CA SER A 218 12.89 4.35 0.66
C SER A 218 11.95 3.55 1.56
N CYS A 219 11.66 2.26 1.25
CA CYS A 219 10.74 1.51 2.11
C CYS A 219 11.40 1.27 3.50
N PRO A 220 10.65 1.45 4.60
CA PRO A 220 11.18 1.30 5.96
C PRO A 220 11.67 -0.13 6.26
N ALA A 221 12.46 -0.27 7.33
CA ALA A 221 13.01 -1.57 7.73
C ALA A 221 11.88 -2.58 7.98
N ILE A 222 11.88 -3.67 7.21
CA ILE A 222 10.92 -4.77 7.33
C ILE A 222 11.10 -5.42 8.71
N GLY A 223 10.08 -5.33 9.57
CA GLY A 223 10.04 -6.00 10.87
C GLY A 223 9.29 -7.34 10.81
N VAL A 224 9.41 -8.14 11.88
CA VAL A 224 8.45 -9.23 12.16
C VAL A 224 7.33 -8.64 13.01
N TYR A 225 6.11 -8.62 12.47
CA TYR A 225 4.95 -8.18 13.23
C TYR A 225 4.40 -9.36 14.04
N THR A 226 4.13 -9.11 15.31
CA THR A 226 3.48 -10.04 16.23
C THR A 226 2.34 -9.32 16.96
N VAL A 227 1.47 -10.09 17.61
CA VAL A 227 0.34 -9.53 18.38
C VAL A 227 0.85 -8.62 19.50
N GLU A 228 2.04 -8.89 20.04
CA GLU A 228 2.64 -8.13 21.14
C GLU A 228 3.24 -6.80 20.66
N ASN A 229 3.86 -6.77 19.47
CA ASN A 229 4.65 -5.62 19.02
C ASN A 229 3.98 -4.76 17.93
N VAL A 230 2.87 -5.20 17.32
CA VAL A 230 2.34 -4.55 16.10
C VAL A 230 2.08 -3.06 16.29
N GLU A 231 1.55 -2.63 17.44
CA GLU A 231 1.27 -1.21 17.70
C GLU A 231 2.55 -0.37 17.74
N THR A 232 3.56 -0.81 18.50
CA THR A 232 4.82 -0.10 18.61
C THR A 232 5.62 -0.15 17.31
N ALA A 233 5.54 -1.26 16.56
CA ALA A 233 6.17 -1.40 15.26
C ALA A 233 5.55 -0.47 14.20
N LEU A 234 4.22 -0.36 14.18
CA LEU A 234 3.50 0.56 13.29
C LEU A 234 3.80 2.04 13.61
N ASP A 235 3.80 2.42 14.89
CA ASP A 235 4.18 3.77 15.29
C ASP A 235 5.63 4.11 14.95
N SER A 236 6.54 3.15 15.17
CA SER A 236 7.96 3.33 14.82
C SER A 236 8.13 3.49 13.31
N ALA A 237 7.41 2.72 12.51
CA ALA A 237 7.44 2.81 11.06
C ALA A 237 6.92 4.17 10.57
N ALA A 238 5.78 4.63 11.10
CA ALA A 238 5.21 5.94 10.77
C ALA A 238 6.15 7.10 11.16
N ARG A 239 6.75 7.03 12.36
CA ARG A 239 7.73 8.03 12.84
C ARG A 239 8.96 8.10 11.95
N ASN A 240 9.55 6.94 11.61
CA ASN A 240 10.72 6.88 10.76
C ASN A 240 10.44 7.43 9.36
N PHE A 241 9.28 7.09 8.79
CA PHE A 241 8.87 7.62 7.49
C PHE A 241 8.68 9.14 7.55
N CYS A 242 7.92 9.65 8.53
CA CYS A 242 7.67 11.08 8.64
C CYS A 242 8.97 11.88 8.86
N ALA A 243 9.91 11.36 9.64
CA ALA A 243 11.21 12.00 9.87
C ALA A 243 12.04 12.15 8.59
N GLN A 244 11.89 11.22 7.63
CA GLN A 244 12.62 11.24 6.35
C GLN A 244 11.87 12.03 5.26
N GLU A 245 10.54 11.92 5.25
CA GLU A 245 9.73 12.34 4.12
C GLU A 245 8.97 13.66 4.33
N VAL A 246 8.84 14.14 5.56
CA VAL A 246 8.19 15.43 5.86
C VAL A 246 9.23 16.53 6.01
N GLU A 247 9.13 17.56 5.16
CA GLU A 247 9.99 18.73 5.19
C GLU A 247 9.15 19.99 5.44
N MET A 248 9.54 20.77 6.46
CA MET A 248 8.91 22.04 6.80
C MET A 248 9.71 23.17 6.16
N ARG A 249 9.13 23.87 5.18
CA ARG A 249 9.78 25.00 4.50
C ARG A 249 9.40 26.30 5.17
N ASN A 250 10.20 26.68 6.16
CA ASN A 250 9.91 27.80 7.05
C ASN A 250 9.77 29.14 6.30
N GLU A 251 10.58 29.38 5.28
CA GLU A 251 10.61 30.64 4.53
C GLU A 251 9.35 30.90 3.69
N MET A 252 8.59 29.86 3.34
CA MET A 252 7.51 29.95 2.36
C MET A 252 6.13 29.59 2.93
N ASP A 253 6.03 29.31 4.24
CA ASP A 253 4.84 28.70 4.86
C ASP A 253 4.35 27.48 4.03
N GLU A 254 5.26 26.55 3.71
CA GLU A 254 4.93 25.33 2.95
C GLU A 254 5.32 24.06 3.71
N VAL A 255 4.55 22.98 3.48
CA VAL A 255 4.89 21.63 3.93
C VAL A 255 5.07 20.75 2.70
N LEU A 256 6.25 20.12 2.60
CA LEU A 256 6.56 19.20 1.53
C LEU A 256 6.45 17.75 2.04
N LEU A 257 5.52 16.99 1.45
CA LEU A 257 5.14 15.63 1.84
C LEU A 257 5.48 14.61 0.76
N SER A 258 5.51 13.33 1.10
CA SER A 258 5.55 12.24 0.11
C SER A 258 4.22 12.16 -0.68
N LYS A 259 4.28 11.82 -1.98
CA LYS A 259 3.10 11.52 -2.82
C LYS A 259 2.20 10.42 -2.24
N LEU A 260 2.70 9.60 -1.32
CA LEU A 260 1.90 8.64 -0.56
C LEU A 260 0.70 9.32 0.14
N PHE A 261 0.93 10.48 0.78
CA PHE A 261 -0.12 11.26 1.44
C PHE A 261 -1.10 11.89 0.44
N GLN A 262 -0.73 12.00 -0.84
CA GLN A 262 -1.62 12.44 -1.91
C GLN A 262 -2.50 11.29 -2.41
N TRP A 263 -1.90 10.15 -2.75
CA TRP A 263 -2.61 8.99 -3.31
C TRP A 263 -3.59 8.37 -2.32
N TYR A 264 -3.21 8.31 -1.04
CA TYR A 264 -4.01 7.75 0.03
C TYR A 264 -4.57 8.82 0.96
N ARG A 265 -4.76 10.06 0.47
CA ARG A 265 -5.23 11.19 1.29
C ARG A 265 -6.41 10.84 2.18
N ALA A 266 -7.43 10.20 1.61
CA ALA A 266 -8.66 9.80 2.31
C ALA A 266 -8.43 8.83 3.48
N ASP A 267 -7.27 8.18 3.56
CA ASP A 267 -6.90 7.29 4.67
C ASP A 267 -6.32 8.09 5.85
N PHE A 268 -5.75 9.27 5.60
CA PHE A 268 -5.15 10.14 6.63
C PHE A 268 -6.08 11.27 7.07
N GLY A 269 -7.04 11.68 6.23
CA GLY A 269 -7.98 12.75 6.54
C GLY A 269 -8.76 13.28 5.32
N GLU A 270 -9.81 14.06 5.57
CA GLU A 270 -10.65 14.64 4.50
C GLU A 270 -10.15 16.01 4.04
N THR A 271 -9.33 16.68 4.85
CA THR A 271 -8.75 18.00 4.58
C THR A 271 -7.23 17.98 4.72
N GLU A 272 -6.54 19.00 4.20
CA GLU A 272 -5.11 19.18 4.42
C GLU A 272 -4.78 19.33 5.91
N VAL A 273 -5.66 20.01 6.65
CA VAL A 273 -5.57 20.14 8.11
C VAL A 273 -5.63 18.78 8.80
N ASP A 274 -6.51 17.88 8.37
CA ASP A 274 -6.60 16.54 8.96
C ASP A 274 -5.33 15.73 8.70
N VAL A 275 -4.78 15.80 7.48
CA VAL A 275 -3.49 15.15 7.15
C VAL A 275 -2.37 15.71 8.02
N LEU A 276 -2.29 17.04 8.20
CA LEU A 276 -1.30 17.67 9.06
C LEU A 276 -1.48 17.28 10.54
N LYS A 277 -2.72 17.22 11.04
CA LYS A 277 -3.03 16.75 12.39
C LYS A 277 -2.65 15.27 12.57
N TRP A 278 -2.82 14.44 11.54
CA TRP A 278 -2.45 13.03 11.56
C TRP A 278 -0.94 12.81 11.61
N ILE A 279 -0.15 13.56 10.82
CA ILE A 279 1.32 13.41 10.84
C ILE A 279 1.96 13.99 12.10
N MET A 280 1.32 14.97 12.75
CA MET A 280 1.89 15.77 13.83
C MET A 280 2.52 14.96 14.98
N PRO A 281 1.91 13.87 15.49
CA PRO A 281 2.50 13.02 16.54
C PRO A 281 3.81 12.31 16.14
N TYR A 282 4.09 12.23 14.83
CA TYR A 282 5.25 11.54 14.26
C TYR A 282 6.41 12.48 13.93
N LEU A 283 6.23 13.80 14.11
CA LEU A 283 7.24 14.81 13.84
C LEU A 283 8.21 15.03 15.01
N SER A 284 9.37 15.62 14.74
CA SER A 284 10.24 16.18 15.78
C SER A 284 9.57 17.36 16.48
N GLN A 285 10.00 17.73 17.69
CA GLN A 285 9.39 18.83 18.44
C GLN A 285 9.36 20.15 17.62
N ALA A 286 10.47 20.50 16.97
CA ALA A 286 10.54 21.71 16.15
C ALA A 286 9.57 21.67 14.95
N GLN A 287 9.46 20.53 14.28
CA GLN A 287 8.49 20.34 13.19
C GLN A 287 7.05 20.34 13.71
N HIS A 288 6.79 19.76 14.88
CA HIS A 288 5.48 19.73 15.53
C HIS A 288 4.99 21.16 15.83
N ASP A 289 5.83 21.99 16.46
CA ASP A 289 5.50 23.37 16.80
C ASP A 289 5.23 24.19 15.54
N ARG A 290 6.06 24.00 14.50
CA ARG A 290 5.84 24.63 13.19
C ARG A 290 4.54 24.16 12.53
N CYS A 291 4.27 22.86 12.54
CA CYS A 291 3.03 22.28 11.99
C CYS A 291 1.80 22.87 12.67
N SER A 292 1.85 23.03 14.00
CA SER A 292 0.77 23.63 14.80
C SER A 292 0.47 25.06 14.35
N ILE A 293 1.52 25.87 14.08
CA ILE A 293 1.35 27.23 13.55
C ILE A 293 0.72 27.21 12.14
N LEU A 294 1.18 26.30 11.27
CA LEU A 294 0.67 26.20 9.90
C LEU A 294 -0.80 25.74 9.87
N ILE A 295 -1.20 24.82 10.75
CA ILE A 295 -2.61 24.42 10.93
C ILE A 295 -3.45 25.63 11.32
N LEU A 296 -3.01 26.42 12.31
CA LEU A 296 -3.74 27.63 12.73
C LEU A 296 -3.83 28.67 11.61
N LYS A 297 -2.79 28.82 10.79
CA LYS A 297 -2.81 29.70 9.60
C LYS A 297 -3.80 29.20 8.55
N LEU A 298 -3.80 27.91 8.23
CA LEU A 298 -4.76 27.28 7.31
C LEU A 298 -6.20 27.52 7.74
N GLU A 299 -6.48 27.37 9.04
CA GLU A 299 -7.83 27.51 9.58
C GLU A 299 -8.30 28.99 9.62
N LYS A 300 -7.38 29.98 9.69
CA LYS A 300 -7.74 31.39 9.98
C LYS A 300 -7.40 32.42 8.89
N LEU A 301 -6.34 32.21 8.12
CA LEU A 301 -5.70 33.27 7.33
C LEU A 301 -5.58 32.95 5.83
N GLY A 302 -5.84 31.71 5.40
CA GLY A 302 -5.77 31.30 3.99
C GLY A 302 -4.80 30.14 3.74
N PRO A 303 -4.55 29.78 2.47
CA PRO A 303 -3.90 28.51 2.12
C PRO A 303 -2.40 28.51 2.47
N VAL A 304 -1.98 27.50 3.25
CA VAL A 304 -0.60 27.00 3.34
C VAL A 304 -0.43 26.00 2.21
N ALA A 305 0.63 26.10 1.41
CA ALA A 305 0.81 25.15 0.31
C ALA A 305 1.28 23.79 0.85
N LEU A 306 0.44 22.76 0.73
CA LEU A 306 0.87 21.37 0.80
C LEU A 306 1.40 20.95 -0.58
N ARG A 307 2.71 20.71 -0.65
CA ARG A 307 3.37 20.22 -1.86
C ARG A 307 3.79 18.77 -1.69
N TYR A 308 3.93 18.06 -2.81
CA TYR A 308 4.31 16.65 -2.81
C TYR A 308 5.62 16.43 -3.58
N LYS A 309 6.56 15.70 -2.97
CA LYS A 309 7.85 15.32 -3.55
C LYS A 309 7.66 14.42 -4.77
N ASP A 310 8.59 14.48 -5.72
CA ASP A 310 8.63 13.47 -6.77
C ASP A 310 8.98 12.08 -6.21
N TYR A 311 8.26 11.07 -6.71
CA TYR A 311 8.38 9.71 -6.22
C TYR A 311 9.27 8.90 -7.16
N ASN A 312 10.33 8.31 -6.61
CA ASN A 312 11.22 7.45 -7.36
C ASN A 312 10.71 5.99 -7.33
N TRP A 313 10.31 5.48 -8.49
CA TRP A 313 9.76 4.14 -8.66
C TRP A 313 10.82 3.04 -8.83
N SER A 314 12.11 3.37 -8.84
CA SER A 314 13.18 2.38 -9.00
C SER A 314 13.28 1.41 -7.81
N ILE A 315 13.42 0.12 -8.12
CA ILE A 315 13.60 -0.98 -7.16
C ILE A 315 15.09 -1.15 -6.81
N ASN A 316 15.39 -1.53 -5.57
CA ASN A 316 16.75 -1.83 -5.11
C ASN A 316 17.27 -3.16 -5.68
N GLN A 317 18.21 -3.13 -6.62
CA GLN A 317 18.88 -4.31 -7.17
C GLN A 317 20.41 -4.16 -7.14
N LYS A 318 21.13 -5.24 -6.85
CA LYS A 318 22.59 -5.31 -7.01
C LYS A 318 22.92 -5.50 -8.49
N SER A 319 23.77 -4.61 -9.03
CA SER A 319 24.38 -4.76 -10.36
C SER A 319 25.31 -5.95 -10.42
#